data_AF-A0A927NLJ0-F1
#
_entry.id   AF-A0A927NLJ0-F1
#
_cell.length_a   1.000
_cell.length_b   1.000
_cell.length_c   1.000
_cell.angle_alpha   90.00
_cell.angle_beta   90.00
_cell.angle_gamma   90.00
#
_symmetry.space_group_name_H-M   'P 1'
#
loop_
_entity.id
_entity.type
_entity.pdbx_description
1 polymer ?
#
loop_
_entity_poly.entity_id
_entity_poly.type
_entity_poly.pdbx_seq_one_letter_code
_entity_poly.pdbx_strand_id
1 'polypeptide(L)'
;MEKDKKALLTKYLICFCVAVGIVLFVFAIKSFDINITVLCDAFTTAGMLLILFSGLLYVSDEGIFIGFGFAMKRALRVFIPMYRKDEETYAEYRERKTGKKKSDGKICIFFTGLFFFLIGMIFLIVWYQA
;
A
#
# COMPACT_ATOMS: atom_id res chain seq x y z
N MET A 1 24.26 -12.40 3.54
CA MET A 1 24.41 -11.88 2.16
C MET A 1 23.54 -12.61 1.13
N GLU A 2 23.73 -13.91 0.86
CA GLU A 2 22.92 -14.58 -0.18
C GLU A 2 21.46 -14.82 0.26
N LYS A 3 21.23 -15.17 1.53
CA LYS A 3 19.88 -15.31 2.11
C LYS A 3 19.07 -14.00 2.10
N ASP A 4 19.72 -12.88 2.37
CA ASP A 4 19.07 -11.56 2.41
C ASP A 4 18.65 -11.11 0.99
N LYS A 5 19.49 -11.39 -0.01
CA LYS A 5 19.17 -11.13 -1.43
C LYS A 5 17.98 -11.98 -1.90
N LYS A 6 17.93 -13.26 -1.52
CA LYS A 6 16.79 -14.15 -1.83
C LYS A 6 15.50 -13.65 -1.18
N ALA A 7 15.54 -13.23 0.08
CA ALA A 7 14.38 -12.67 0.78
C ALA A 7 13.87 -11.35 0.16
N LEU A 8 14.78 -10.48 -0.29
CA LEU A 8 14.42 -9.28 -1.04
C LEU A 8 13.77 -9.62 -2.38
N LEU A 9 14.37 -10.53 -3.16
CA LEU A 9 13.83 -11.00 -4.44
C LEU A 9 12.42 -11.57 -4.29
N THR A 10 12.18 -12.41 -3.28
CA THR A 10 10.84 -12.97 -3.02
C THR A 10 9.81 -11.87 -2.74
N LYS A 11 10.18 -10.80 -2.01
CA LYS A 11 9.26 -9.66 -1.74
C LYS A 11 8.90 -8.91 -3.03
N TYR A 12 9.88 -8.65 -3.90
CA TYR A 12 9.64 -8.01 -5.19
C TYR A 12 8.77 -8.88 -6.11
N LEU A 13 9.01 -10.19 -6.12
CA LEU A 13 8.24 -11.13 -6.92
C LEU A 13 6.78 -11.20 -6.47
N ILE A 14 6.52 -11.23 -5.15
CA ILE A 14 5.15 -11.17 -4.61
C ILE A 14 4.47 -9.86 -5.01
N CYS A 15 5.14 -8.71 -4.85
CA CYS A 15 4.57 -7.42 -5.24
C CYS A 15 4.28 -7.34 -6.74
N PHE A 16 5.15 -7.91 -7.57
CA PHE A 16 4.96 -8.01 -9.01
C PHE A 16 3.75 -8.88 -9.37
N CYS A 17 3.60 -10.06 -8.75
CA CYS A 17 2.43 -10.93 -8.95
C CYS A 17 1.13 -10.23 -8.55
N VAL A 18 1.14 -9.47 -7.45
CA VAL A 18 -0.03 -8.67 -7.03
C VAL A 18 -0.35 -7.59 -8.07
N ALA A 19 0.65 -6.86 -8.56
CA ALA A 19 0.47 -5.84 -9.59
C ALA A 19 -0.13 -6.43 -10.88
N VAL A 20 0.40 -7.57 -11.35
CA VAL A 20 -0.14 -8.29 -12.52
C VAL A 20 -1.58 -8.74 -12.28
N GLY A 21 -1.88 -9.25 -11.08
CA GLY A 21 -3.25 -9.63 -10.71
C GLY A 21 -4.24 -8.47 -10.80
N ILE A 22 -3.84 -7.27 -10.37
CA ILE A 22 -4.66 -6.05 -10.48
C ILE A 22 -4.87 -5.67 -11.96
N VAL A 23 -3.82 -5.71 -12.77
CA VAL A 23 -3.93 -5.42 -14.21
C VAL A 23 -4.91 -6.39 -14.89
N LEU A 24 -4.79 -7.69 -14.63
CA LEU A 24 -5.70 -8.71 -15.17
C LEU A 24 -7.14 -8.51 -14.68
N PHE A 25 -7.32 -8.11 -13.42
CA PHE A 25 -8.64 -7.81 -12.86
C PHE A 25 -9.28 -6.61 -13.56
N VAL A 26 -8.53 -5.53 -13.79
CA VAL A 26 -9.03 -4.35 -14.52
C VAL A 26 -9.35 -4.72 -15.98
N PHE A 27 -8.52 -5.55 -16.60
CA PHE A 27 -8.75 -6.04 -17.96
C PHE A 27 -10.06 -6.86 -18.05
N ALA A 28 -10.30 -7.74 -17.08
CA ALA A 28 -11.52 -8.55 -17.01
C ALA A 28 -12.81 -7.71 -16.84
N ILE A 29 -12.73 -6.53 -16.21
CA ILE A 29 -13.89 -5.64 -16.00
C ILE A 29 -14.17 -4.77 -17.23
N LYS A 30 -13.13 -4.31 -17.93
CA LYS A 30 -13.31 -3.32 -19.00
C LYS A 30 -13.77 -3.93 -20.32
N SER A 31 -13.01 -4.88 -20.88
CA SER A 31 -13.36 -5.62 -22.09
C SER A 31 -12.19 -6.54 -22.46
N PHE A 32 -12.45 -7.65 -23.14
CA PHE A 32 -11.40 -8.53 -23.70
C PHE A 32 -10.67 -7.94 -24.91
N ASP A 33 -11.10 -6.77 -25.37
CA ASP A 33 -10.54 -6.13 -26.55
C ASP A 33 -9.20 -5.47 -26.22
N ILE A 34 -8.16 -5.81 -26.98
CA ILE A 34 -6.78 -5.38 -26.74
C ILE A 34 -6.61 -3.97 -27.33
N ASN A 35 -7.26 -3.01 -26.69
CA ASN A 35 -7.13 -1.59 -27.02
C ASN A 35 -6.02 -0.95 -26.18
N ILE A 36 -5.19 -0.11 -26.80
CA ILE A 36 -4.08 0.58 -26.14
C ILE A 36 -4.57 1.44 -24.97
N THR A 37 -5.79 1.98 -25.07
CA THR A 37 -6.47 2.75 -24.01
C THR A 37 -6.79 1.90 -22.78
N VAL A 38 -7.31 0.69 -22.98
CA VAL A 38 -7.65 -0.25 -21.90
C VAL A 38 -6.37 -0.73 -21.21
N LEU A 39 -5.31 -0.97 -21.99
CA LEU A 39 -4.01 -1.38 -21.46
C LEU A 39 -3.38 -0.24 -20.63
N CYS A 40 -3.37 0.98 -21.17
CA CYS A 40 -2.89 2.18 -20.47
C CYS A 40 -3.60 2.36 -19.12
N ASP A 41 -4.93 2.26 -19.09
CA ASP A 41 -5.71 2.47 -17.89
C ASP A 41 -5.51 1.36 -16.85
N ALA A 42 -5.37 0.10 -17.28
CA ALA A 42 -5.09 -1.02 -16.39
C ALA A 42 -3.71 -0.88 -15.71
N PHE A 43 -2.67 -0.54 -16.47
CA PHE A 43 -1.32 -0.32 -15.92
C PHE A 43 -1.25 0.91 -15.00
N THR A 44 -1.93 2.00 -15.38
CA THR A 44 -1.98 3.24 -14.58
C THR A 44 -2.71 3.01 -13.26
N THR A 45 -3.84 2.31 -13.29
CA THR A 45 -4.63 1.98 -12.10
C THR A 45 -3.84 1.09 -11.15
N ALA A 46 -3.21 0.03 -11.66
CA ALA A 46 -2.39 -0.86 -10.84
C ALA A 46 -1.18 -0.13 -10.20
N GLY A 47 -0.49 0.69 -10.99
CA GLY A 47 0.64 1.50 -10.51
C GLY A 47 0.22 2.51 -9.43
N MET A 48 -0.85 3.28 -9.67
CA MET A 48 -1.36 4.25 -8.69
C MET A 48 -1.81 3.57 -7.39
N LEU A 49 -2.54 2.46 -7.46
CA LEU A 49 -3.01 1.74 -6.27
C LEU A 49 -1.85 1.31 -5.38
N LEU A 50 -0.78 0.79 -5.96
CA LEU A 50 0.41 0.37 -5.20
C LEU A 50 1.17 1.56 -4.60
N ILE A 51 1.33 2.66 -5.36
CA ILE A 51 1.95 3.89 -4.86
C ILE A 51 1.15 4.48 -3.70
N LEU A 52 -0.17 4.59 -3.84
CA LEU A 52 -1.07 5.09 -2.81
C LEU A 52 -1.07 4.19 -1.58
N PHE A 53 -1.10 2.87 -1.77
CA PHE A 53 -1.03 1.91 -0.67
C PHE A 53 0.31 2.02 0.08
N SER A 54 1.42 2.18 -0.64
CA SER A 54 2.72 2.43 -0.03
C SER A 54 2.77 3.76 0.73
N GLY A 55 2.16 4.82 0.18
CA GLY A 55 2.02 6.11 0.85
C GLY A 55 1.19 6.01 2.12
N LEU A 56 0.07 5.28 2.08
CA LEU A 56 -0.78 5.00 3.24
C LEU A 56 -0.01 4.25 4.33
N LEU A 57 0.78 3.26 3.92
CA LEU A 57 1.67 2.50 4.77
C LEU A 57 2.75 3.41 5.40
N TYR A 58 3.33 4.33 4.64
CA TYR A 58 4.29 5.32 5.13
C TYR A 58 3.66 6.23 6.21
N VAL A 59 2.50 6.83 5.91
CA VAL A 59 1.72 7.64 6.85
C VAL A 59 1.29 6.84 8.10
N SER A 60 1.02 5.54 7.94
CA SER A 60 0.71 4.65 9.07
C SER A 60 1.87 4.43 10.03
N ASP A 61 3.12 4.60 9.61
CA ASP A 61 4.26 4.50 10.54
C ASP A 61 4.60 5.84 11.19
N GLU A 62 4.31 6.98 10.54
CA GLU A 62 4.47 8.31 11.15
C GLU A 62 3.52 8.54 12.35
N GLY A 63 2.55 7.66 12.55
CA GLY A 63 1.76 7.58 13.78
C GLY A 63 0.41 8.27 13.71
N ILE A 64 0.00 8.79 12.54
CA ILE A 64 -1.37 9.34 12.34
C ILE A 64 -2.43 8.30 12.71
N PHE A 65 -2.27 7.07 12.24
CA PHE A 65 -3.17 5.96 12.57
C PHE A 65 -3.05 5.48 14.02
N ILE A 66 -1.91 5.71 14.67
CA ILE A 66 -1.71 5.39 16.10
C ILE A 66 -2.50 6.40 16.95
N GLY A 67 -2.43 7.70 16.62
CA GLY A 67 -3.23 8.75 17.23
C GLY A 67 -4.74 8.54 17.03
N PHE A 68 -5.16 8.20 15.80
CA PHE A 68 -6.56 7.89 15.50
C PHE A 68 -7.09 6.71 16.32
N GLY A 69 -6.33 5.60 16.40
CA GLY A 69 -6.71 4.46 17.22
C GLY A 69 -6.78 4.76 18.71
N PHE A 70 -5.89 5.64 19.22
CA PHE A 70 -5.94 6.11 20.60
C PHE A 70 -7.18 6.95 20.89
N ALA A 71 -7.50 7.90 20.00
CA ALA A 71 -8.70 8.74 20.10
C ALA A 71 -9.98 7.90 20.07
N MET A 72 -10.06 6.93 19.15
CA MET A 72 -11.20 6.02 19.06
C MET A 72 -11.34 5.12 20.31
N LYS A 73 -10.23 4.59 20.84
CA LYS A 73 -10.22 3.82 22.10
C LYS A 73 -10.60 4.67 23.32
N ARG A 74 -10.29 5.98 23.31
CA ARG A 74 -10.74 6.94 24.33
C ARG A 74 -12.24 7.22 24.19
N ALA A 75 -12.73 7.45 22.97
CA ALA A 75 -14.15 7.66 22.69
C ALA A 75 -14.99 6.44 23.11
N LEU A 76 -14.61 5.22 22.72
CA LEU A 76 -15.30 4.00 23.09
C LEU A 76 -15.32 3.76 24.61
N ARG A 77 -14.30 4.21 25.35
CA ARG A 77 -14.29 4.17 26.83
C ARG A 77 -15.29 5.14 27.46
N VAL A 78 -15.53 6.29 26.84
CA VAL A 78 -16.58 7.23 27.30
C VAL A 78 -17.97 6.63 27.10
N PHE A 79 -18.17 5.83 26.05
CA PHE A 79 -19.46 5.19 25.76
C PHE A 79 -19.70 3.88 26.53
N ILE A 80 -18.65 3.16 26.99
CA ILE A 80 -18.79 1.87 27.69
C ILE A 80 -18.21 1.97 29.11
N PRO A 81 -19.03 2.27 30.13
CA PRO A 81 -18.58 2.56 31.50
C PRO A 81 -17.99 1.34 32.24
N MET A 82 -18.18 0.12 31.74
CA MET A 82 -17.71 -1.11 32.39
C MET A 82 -16.24 -1.47 32.05
N TYR A 83 -15.60 -0.74 31.13
CA TYR A 83 -14.22 -0.99 30.68
C TYR A 83 -13.23 0.03 31.27
N ARG A 84 -13.24 0.19 32.60
CA ARG A 84 -12.24 1.01 33.31
C ARG A 84 -10.97 0.19 33.56
N LYS A 85 -10.09 0.14 32.56
CA LYS A 85 -8.70 -0.31 32.73
C LYS A 85 -7.74 0.86 32.56
N ASP A 86 -6.60 0.74 33.23
CA ASP A 86 -5.57 1.75 33.53
C ASP A 86 -5.36 2.83 32.46
N GLU A 87 -5.13 4.06 32.91
CA GLU A 87 -4.89 5.22 32.05
C GLU A 87 -3.52 5.13 31.38
N GLU A 88 -3.43 4.34 30.31
CA GLU A 88 -2.24 4.33 29.46
C GLU A 88 -2.04 5.71 28.84
N THR A 89 -0.87 6.30 29.06
CA THR A 89 -0.50 7.59 28.45
C THR A 89 -0.25 7.37 26.96
N TYR A 90 -0.50 8.40 26.13
CA TYR A 90 -0.25 8.31 24.68
C TYR A 90 1.20 7.90 24.36
N ALA A 91 2.16 8.35 25.17
CA ALA A 91 3.57 7.96 25.09
C ALA A 91 3.75 6.43 25.21
N GLU A 92 3.17 5.80 26.23
CA GLU A 92 3.24 4.35 26.46
C GLU A 92 2.47 3.56 25.39
N TYR A 93 1.37 4.11 24.88
CA TYR A 93 0.62 3.50 23.77
C TYR A 93 1.43 3.54 22.47
N ARG A 94 2.11 4.66 22.19
CA ARG A 94 3.00 4.84 21.05
C ARG A 94 4.19 3.90 21.14
N GLU A 95 4.91 3.84 22.25
CA GLU A 95 6.08 2.98 22.42
C GLU A 95 5.77 1.50 22.17
N ARG A 96 4.62 1.01 22.68
CA ARG A 96 4.15 -0.36 22.46
C ARG A 96 3.80 -0.67 21.00
N LYS A 97 3.28 0.32 20.27
CA LYS A 97 2.86 0.18 18.86
C LYS A 97 4.02 0.40 17.89
N THR A 98 4.93 1.31 18.20
CA THR A 98 6.10 1.67 17.39
C THR A 98 7.24 0.67 17.57
N GLY A 99 7.45 0.13 18.77
CA GLY A 99 8.49 -0.88 19.04
C GLY A 99 8.34 -2.20 18.27
N LYS A 100 7.18 -2.42 17.62
CA LYS A 100 6.88 -3.65 16.85
C LYS A 100 6.94 -3.48 15.33
N LYS A 101 7.21 -2.29 14.80
CA LYS A 101 7.12 -2.03 13.35
C LYS A 101 8.44 -1.52 12.78
N LYS A 102 9.20 -2.42 12.15
CA LYS A 102 10.13 -2.09 11.06
C LYS A 102 9.59 -2.74 9.79
N SER A 103 8.93 -1.96 8.96
CA SER A 103 8.34 -2.45 7.72
C SER A 103 9.30 -2.26 6.54
N ASP A 104 10.30 -3.12 6.42
CA ASP A 104 11.25 -3.12 5.29
C ASP A 104 10.55 -3.36 3.92
N GLY A 105 9.29 -3.79 3.91
CA GLY A 105 8.53 -4.07 2.68
C GLY A 105 7.97 -2.85 1.96
N LYS A 106 7.91 -1.67 2.58
CA LYS A 106 7.21 -0.50 2.00
C LYS A 106 7.91 0.06 0.76
N ILE A 107 9.23 0.15 0.83
CA ILE A 107 10.06 0.64 -0.27
C ILE A 107 9.88 -0.25 -1.52
N CYS A 108 9.78 -1.57 -1.32
CA CYS A 108 9.56 -2.52 -2.40
C CYS A 108 8.20 -2.31 -3.10
N ILE A 109 7.13 -2.05 -2.34
CA ILE A 109 5.79 -1.77 -2.89
C ILE A 109 5.80 -0.46 -3.67
N PHE A 110 6.47 0.58 -3.16
CA PHE A 110 6.57 1.85 -3.85
C PHE A 110 7.29 1.72 -5.20
N PHE A 111 8.46 1.08 -5.24
CA PHE A 111 9.23 0.92 -6.48
C PHE A 111 8.52 0.03 -7.51
N THR A 112 7.81 -1.01 -7.07
CA THR A 112 7.01 -1.84 -7.98
C THR A 112 5.81 -1.06 -8.54
N GLY A 113 5.10 -0.28 -7.72
CA GLY A 113 4.04 0.61 -8.19
C GLY A 113 4.55 1.67 -9.18
N LEU A 114 5.71 2.28 -8.89
CA LEU A 114 6.35 3.26 -9.77
C LEU A 114 6.70 2.65 -11.14
N PHE A 115 7.23 1.43 -11.16
CA PHE A 115 7.56 0.73 -12.40
C PHE A 115 6.32 0.49 -13.28
N PHE A 116 5.22 0.01 -12.68
CA PHE A 116 3.96 -0.18 -13.41
C PHE A 116 3.34 1.13 -13.88
N PHE A 117 3.44 2.18 -13.06
CA PHE A 117 2.96 3.51 -13.43
C PHE A 117 3.74 4.10 -14.62
N LEU A 118 5.06 3.93 -14.65
CA LEU A 118 5.88 4.36 -15.80
C LEU A 118 5.51 3.61 -17.09
N ILE A 119 5.23 2.31 -17.00
CA ILE A 119 4.73 1.54 -18.15
C ILE A 119 3.38 2.09 -18.64
N GLY A 120 2.45 2.38 -17.73
CA GLY A 120 1.18 3.03 -18.08
C GLY A 120 1.38 4.38 -18.76
N MET A 121 2.32 5.19 -18.25
CA MET A 121 2.66 6.49 -18.84
C MET A 121 3.23 6.37 -20.25
N ILE A 122 4.06 5.35 -20.53
CA ILE A 122 4.56 5.08 -21.89
C ILE A 122 3.40 4.76 -22.83
N PHE A 123 2.46 3.91 -22.41
CA PHE A 123 1.27 3.61 -23.22
C PHE A 123 0.40 4.84 -23.46
N LEU A 124 0.29 5.74 -22.48
CA LEU A 124 -0.42 7.01 -22.65
C LEU A 124 0.24 7.88 -23.71
N ILE A 125 1.57 8.04 -23.67
CA ILE A 125 2.31 8.83 -24.66
C ILE A 125 2.15 8.22 -26.06
N VAL A 126 2.26 6.89 -26.17
CA VAL A 126 2.06 6.19 -27.46
C VAL A 126 0.64 6.40 -27.97
N TRP A 127 -0.37 6.32 -27.12
CA TRP A 127 -1.75 6.58 -27.51
C TRP A 127 -1.97 8.04 -27.95
N TYR A 128 -1.32 9.00 -27.29
CA TYR A 128 -1.44 10.42 -27.65
C TYR A 128 -0.74 10.76 -28.98
N GLN A 129 0.28 9.99 -29.37
CA GLN A 129 0.99 10.15 -30.64
C GLN A 129 0.38 9.34 -31.80
N ALA A 130 -0.50 8.39 -31.52
CA ALA A 130 -1.20 7.56 -32.50
C ALA A 130 -2.52 8.20 -32.97
#